data_AF-A0A150H1E8-F1
#
_entry.id   AF-A0A150H1E8-F1
#
_cell.length_a   1.000
_cell.length_b   1.000
_cell.length_c   1.000
_cell.angle_alpha   90.00
_cell.angle_beta   90.00
_cell.angle_gamma   90.00
#
_symmetry.space_group_name_H-M   'P 1'
#
loop_
_entity.id
_entity.type
_entity.pdbx_description
1 polymer ?
#
loop_
_entity_poly.entity_id
_entity_poly.type
_entity_poly.pdbx_seq_one_letter_code
_entity_poly.pdbx_strand_id
1 'polypeptide(L)'
;MQVSVLTVLKELKDPHSRFKPYVDSWPKPGEVVHTCNFDPKYAPMFKSPHWEQQVRDWETHLQRLLSGDMDDSVEYTIREMVGNATVTLDDLKYACGIAFTRAVMSATRNRMLLVPVFDMANHKLECRHYLSEYQDGLMYFLAGEDIAEGQEICYGYGAMRDDYAVAHYGFLPELEDPPRLALVDHRGFNAESPYSHDEAPSEEAFTGTAEEMDAELKRLVAIYEGLMRTPNPLPTKPPGEDYMYDTMKGLESRRINALQYEMQRLAGLLQVNLDLS
;
A
#
# COMPACT_ATOMS: atom_id res chain seq x y z
N MET A 1 -10.64 11.73 -2.49
CA MET A 1 -9.27 11.42 -2.97
C MET A 1 -8.47 12.68 -3.31
N GLN A 2 -8.87 13.42 -4.36
CA GLN A 2 -8.13 14.59 -4.86
C GLN A 2 -7.96 15.72 -3.85
N VAL A 3 -8.98 15.97 -3.01
CA VAL A 3 -8.95 17.05 -2.00
C VAL A 3 -7.74 16.92 -1.05
N SER A 4 -7.41 15.71 -0.61
CA SER A 4 -6.29 15.48 0.31
C SER A 4 -4.95 15.74 -0.37
N VAL A 5 -4.78 15.27 -1.60
CA VAL A 5 -3.56 15.53 -2.41
C VAL A 5 -3.37 17.04 -2.61
N LEU A 6 -4.43 17.76 -3.01
CA LEU A 6 -4.36 19.20 -3.23
C LEU A 6 -4.17 19.99 -1.93
N THR A 7 -4.68 19.50 -0.80
CA THR A 7 -4.45 20.12 0.52
C THR A 7 -2.98 19.99 0.93
N VAL A 8 -2.40 18.79 0.78
CA VAL A 8 -0.96 18.58 1.00
C VAL A 8 -0.13 19.46 0.08
N LEU A 9 -0.49 19.52 -1.21
CA LEU A 9 0.20 20.37 -2.19
C LEU A 9 0.14 21.86 -1.82
N LYS A 10 -1.01 22.33 -1.33
CA LYS A 10 -1.16 23.70 -0.84
C LYS A 10 -0.18 24.00 0.29
N GLU A 11 -0.14 23.15 1.31
CA GLU A 11 0.76 23.35 2.44
C GLU A 11 2.24 23.25 2.03
N LEU A 12 2.56 22.44 1.01
CA LEU A 12 3.89 22.34 0.43
C LEU A 12 4.31 23.62 -0.34
N LYS A 13 3.37 24.25 -1.05
CA LYS A 13 3.65 25.40 -1.94
C LYS A 13 3.45 26.76 -1.27
N ASP A 14 2.74 26.82 -0.15
CA ASP A 14 2.50 28.07 0.58
C ASP A 14 3.73 28.44 1.44
N PRO A 15 4.49 29.50 1.11
CA PRO A 15 5.63 29.94 1.91
C PRO A 15 5.23 30.44 3.31
N HIS A 16 3.93 30.68 3.53
CA HIS A 16 3.35 31.13 4.78
C HIS A 16 2.47 30.06 5.43
N SER A 17 2.61 28.78 5.03
CA SER A 17 1.90 27.68 5.66
C SER A 17 2.08 27.73 7.18
N ARG A 18 0.96 27.75 7.92
CA ARG A 18 0.98 27.63 9.38
C ARG A 18 1.50 26.26 9.85
N PHE A 19 1.53 25.28 8.96
CA PHE A 19 2.06 23.94 9.20
C PHE A 19 3.51 23.79 8.74
N LYS A 20 4.22 24.87 8.40
CA LYS A 20 5.59 24.82 7.89
C LYS A 20 6.54 23.93 8.72
N PRO A 21 6.55 23.96 10.07
CA PRO A 21 7.40 23.04 10.85
C PRO A 21 7.05 21.56 10.67
N TYR A 22 5.77 21.25 10.46
CA TYR A 22 5.32 19.88 10.20
C TYR A 22 5.65 19.46 8.76
N VAL A 23 5.41 20.33 7.78
CA VAL A 23 5.79 20.09 6.36
C VAL A 23 7.29 19.85 6.24
N ASP A 24 8.11 20.61 6.97
CA ASP A 24 9.58 20.46 6.99
C ASP A 24 10.05 19.15 7.65
N SER A 25 9.17 18.47 8.40
CA SER A 25 9.45 17.17 9.01
C SER A 25 9.11 15.97 8.13
N TRP A 26 8.45 16.20 6.98
CA TRP A 26 8.08 15.11 6.07
C TRP A 26 9.32 14.45 5.44
N PRO A 27 9.23 13.16 5.07
CA PRO A 27 10.25 12.48 4.30
C PRO A 27 10.54 13.23 3.01
N LYS A 28 11.78 13.22 2.53
CA LYS A 28 12.12 13.89 1.27
C LYS A 28 11.47 13.19 0.08
N PRO A 29 11.37 13.87 -1.08
CA PRO A 29 11.03 13.20 -2.33
C PRO A 29 11.95 12.00 -2.58
N GLY A 30 11.36 10.84 -2.85
CA GLY A 30 12.07 9.56 -3.01
C GLY A 30 12.22 8.73 -1.72
N GLU A 31 11.98 9.31 -0.54
CA GLU A 31 11.97 8.58 0.76
C GLU A 31 10.56 8.11 1.15
N VAL A 32 9.53 8.49 0.38
CA VAL A 32 8.15 8.01 0.52
C VAL A 32 7.73 7.29 -0.75
N VAL A 33 7.06 6.14 -0.60
CA VAL A 33 6.64 5.30 -1.72
C VAL A 33 5.18 4.91 -1.55
N HIS A 34 4.42 5.13 -2.60
CA HIS A 34 3.02 4.77 -2.80
C HIS A 34 2.83 4.55 -4.31
N THR A 35 1.78 3.84 -4.73
CA THR A 35 1.49 3.53 -6.15
C THR A 35 1.50 4.77 -7.05
N CYS A 36 1.14 5.93 -6.50
CA CYS A 36 1.11 7.20 -7.25
C CYS A 36 2.46 7.91 -7.42
N ASN A 37 3.50 7.54 -6.66
CA ASN A 37 4.86 8.01 -6.87
C ASN A 37 5.87 6.86 -7.03
N PHE A 38 5.36 5.65 -7.27
CA PHE A 38 6.15 4.45 -7.50
C PHE A 38 6.98 4.63 -8.78
N ASP A 39 8.28 4.32 -8.72
CA ASP A 39 9.13 4.43 -9.91
C ASP A 39 8.72 3.34 -10.92
N PRO A 40 8.27 3.72 -12.13
CA PRO A 40 7.72 2.78 -13.11
C PRO A 40 8.67 1.63 -13.48
N LYS A 41 9.98 1.79 -13.30
CA LYS A 41 10.95 0.72 -13.60
C LYS A 41 10.80 -0.50 -12.70
N TYR A 42 10.28 -0.33 -11.48
CA TYR A 42 10.04 -1.45 -10.56
C TYR A 42 8.64 -2.05 -10.73
N ALA A 43 7.70 -1.39 -11.42
CA ALA A 43 6.33 -1.88 -11.56
C ALA A 43 6.26 -3.32 -12.14
N PRO A 44 7.05 -3.70 -13.16
CA PRO A 44 7.03 -5.08 -13.66
C PRO A 44 7.59 -6.11 -12.66
N MET A 45 8.28 -5.69 -11.59
CA MET A 45 8.75 -6.61 -10.55
C MET A 45 7.62 -7.15 -9.68
N PHE A 46 6.42 -6.53 -9.69
CA PHE A 46 5.23 -7.12 -9.07
C PHE A 46 4.84 -8.45 -9.74
N LYS A 47 5.26 -8.67 -10.99
CA LYS A 47 4.86 -9.81 -11.82
C LYS A 47 3.34 -9.99 -11.79
N SER A 48 2.63 -8.87 -11.97
CA SER A 48 1.19 -8.76 -11.87
C SER A 48 0.70 -7.63 -12.78
N PRO A 49 -0.11 -7.95 -13.82
CA PRO A 49 -0.71 -6.92 -14.67
C PRO A 49 -1.56 -5.91 -13.89
N HIS A 50 -2.20 -6.34 -12.80
CA HIS A 50 -3.02 -5.48 -11.96
C HIS A 50 -2.19 -4.37 -11.29
N TRP A 51 -1.11 -4.75 -10.59
CA TRP A 51 -0.26 -3.77 -9.90
C TRP A 51 0.48 -2.86 -10.88
N GLU A 52 0.90 -3.40 -12.03
CA GLU A 52 1.46 -2.58 -13.10
C GLU A 52 0.45 -1.57 -13.66
N GLN A 53 -0.81 -1.98 -13.82
CA GLN A 53 -1.86 -1.11 -14.30
C GLN A 53 -2.18 -0.02 -13.27
N GLN A 54 -2.25 -0.35 -11.99
CA GLN A 54 -2.47 0.61 -10.91
C GLN A 54 -1.42 1.73 -10.89
N VAL A 55 -0.13 1.40 -11.06
CA VAL A 55 0.93 2.43 -11.15
C VAL A 55 0.71 3.36 -12.35
N ARG A 56 0.33 2.81 -13.51
CA ARG A 56 0.04 3.60 -14.73
C ARG A 56 -1.22 4.46 -14.59
N ASP A 57 -2.26 3.92 -13.97
CA ASP A 57 -3.55 4.60 -13.78
C ASP A 57 -3.37 5.80 -12.86
N TRP A 58 -2.58 5.66 -11.80
CA TRP A 58 -2.24 6.78 -10.93
C TRP A 58 -1.44 7.87 -11.65
N GLU A 59 -0.43 7.51 -12.44
CA GLU A 59 0.31 8.50 -13.22
C GLU A 59 -0.61 9.23 -14.21
N THR A 60 -1.47 8.50 -14.92
CA THR A 60 -2.47 9.06 -15.81
C THR A 60 -3.42 10.01 -15.08
N HIS A 61 -3.90 9.60 -13.90
CA HIS A 61 -4.79 10.40 -13.06
C HIS A 61 -4.12 11.72 -12.63
N LEU A 62 -2.88 11.69 -12.17
CA LEU A 62 -2.15 12.88 -11.74
C LEU A 62 -1.79 13.79 -12.92
N GLN A 63 -1.50 13.23 -14.10
CA GLN A 63 -1.29 14.01 -15.33
C GLN A 63 -2.56 14.75 -15.75
N ARG A 64 -3.72 14.08 -15.71
CA ARG A 64 -5.02 14.70 -15.98
C ARG A 64 -5.34 15.80 -14.96
N LEU A 65 -5.06 15.56 -13.69
CA LEU A 65 -5.21 16.57 -12.64
C LEU A 65 -4.33 17.80 -12.90
N LEU A 66 -3.09 17.59 -13.34
CA LEU A 66 -2.17 18.66 -13.68
C LEU A 66 -2.62 19.46 -14.91
N SER A 67 -3.15 18.79 -15.93
CA SER A 67 -3.64 19.44 -17.15
C SER A 67 -5.02 20.09 -17.00
N GLY A 68 -5.72 19.81 -15.90
CA GLY A 68 -7.11 20.23 -15.69
C GLY A 68 -8.13 19.43 -16.52
N ASP A 69 -7.73 18.28 -17.05
CA ASP A 69 -8.57 17.36 -17.85
C ASP A 69 -9.25 16.32 -16.93
N MET A 70 -9.96 16.82 -15.92
CA MET A 70 -10.65 15.99 -14.95
C MET A 70 -12.15 16.09 -15.13
N ASP A 71 -12.88 15.08 -14.64
CA ASP A 71 -14.34 15.07 -14.68
C ASP A 71 -14.97 16.17 -13.78
N ASP A 72 -16.27 16.36 -13.90
CA ASP A 72 -17.03 17.34 -13.09
C ASP A 72 -17.04 17.01 -11.58
N SER A 73 -16.40 15.92 -11.15
CA SER A 73 -16.35 15.50 -9.73
C SER A 73 -15.22 16.17 -8.94
N VAL A 74 -14.36 16.95 -9.59
CA VAL A 74 -13.28 17.69 -8.93
C VAL A 74 -13.84 18.86 -8.12
N GLU A 75 -13.66 18.81 -6.80
CA GLU A 75 -14.12 19.87 -5.89
C GLU A 75 -13.29 21.16 -6.00
N TYR A 76 -11.99 21.03 -6.27
CA TYR A 76 -11.06 22.17 -6.38
C TYR A 76 -10.04 21.96 -7.49
N THR A 77 -9.77 23.00 -8.24
CA THR A 77 -8.64 23.05 -9.18
C THR A 77 -7.32 23.29 -8.43
N ILE A 78 -6.19 22.93 -9.06
CA ILE A 78 -4.86 23.28 -8.54
C ILE A 78 -4.74 24.79 -8.30
N ARG A 79 -5.22 25.60 -9.25
CA ARG A 79 -5.15 27.07 -9.16
C ARG A 79 -5.93 27.63 -7.97
N GLU A 80 -7.08 27.07 -7.64
CA GLU A 80 -7.84 27.48 -6.45
C GLU A 80 -7.12 27.12 -5.15
N MET A 81 -6.40 26.00 -5.13
CA MET A 81 -5.71 25.51 -3.92
C MET A 81 -4.37 26.18 -3.68
N VAL A 82 -3.57 26.41 -4.73
CA VAL A 82 -2.18 26.90 -4.61
C VAL A 82 -1.93 28.26 -5.28
N GLY A 83 -2.97 28.88 -5.84
CA GLY A 83 -2.88 30.18 -6.51
C GLY A 83 -2.04 30.12 -7.78
N ASN A 84 -1.02 31.00 -7.87
CA ASN A 84 -0.14 31.10 -9.03
C ASN A 84 1.18 30.34 -8.85
N ALA A 85 1.30 29.49 -7.82
CA ALA A 85 2.51 28.69 -7.62
C ALA A 85 2.71 27.71 -8.78
N THR A 86 3.96 27.53 -9.21
CA THR A 86 4.30 26.51 -10.20
C THR A 86 4.18 25.12 -9.57
N VAL A 87 3.42 24.24 -10.25
CA VAL A 87 3.20 22.85 -9.86
C VAL A 87 3.68 21.95 -10.99
N THR A 88 4.47 20.93 -10.63
CA THR A 88 4.91 19.88 -11.55
C THR A 88 4.17 18.56 -11.26
N LEU A 89 4.34 17.59 -12.15
CA LEU A 89 3.85 16.23 -11.91
C LEU A 89 4.52 15.62 -10.67
N ASP A 90 5.82 15.88 -10.47
CA ASP A 90 6.56 15.36 -9.31
C ASP A 90 6.05 15.94 -7.99
N ASP A 91 5.63 17.21 -7.98
CA ASP A 91 4.98 17.81 -6.81
C ASP A 91 3.67 17.08 -6.45
N LEU A 92 2.86 16.75 -7.46
CA LEU A 92 1.61 16.00 -7.27
C LEU A 92 1.86 14.57 -6.83
N LYS A 93 2.84 13.88 -7.43
CA LYS A 93 3.26 12.53 -7.03
C LYS A 93 3.70 12.51 -5.57
N TYR A 94 4.55 13.46 -5.17
CA TYR A 94 5.02 13.58 -3.79
C TYR A 94 3.88 13.91 -2.82
N ALA A 95 3.04 14.92 -3.14
CA ALA A 95 1.89 15.27 -2.31
C ALA A 95 0.90 14.10 -2.17
N CYS A 96 0.72 13.31 -3.23
CA CYS A 96 -0.07 12.09 -3.20
C CYS A 96 0.55 11.03 -2.28
N GLY A 97 1.84 10.76 -2.40
CA GLY A 97 2.55 9.83 -1.51
C GLY A 97 2.39 10.23 -0.04
N ILE A 98 2.59 11.49 0.29
CA ILE A 98 2.37 12.02 1.66
C ILE A 98 0.91 11.85 2.10
N ALA A 99 -0.06 12.24 1.27
CA ALA A 99 -1.47 12.16 1.61
C ALA A 99 -1.92 10.72 1.94
N PHE A 100 -1.44 9.73 1.20
CA PHE A 100 -1.91 8.35 1.35
C PHE A 100 -1.12 7.51 2.35
N THR A 101 0.17 7.82 2.57
CA THR A 101 0.99 7.07 3.53
C THR A 101 0.85 7.58 4.96
N ARG A 102 0.35 8.81 5.16
CA ARG A 102 0.33 9.49 6.46
C ARG A 102 -1.05 9.90 6.95
N ALA A 103 -2.04 9.98 6.07
CA ALA A 103 -3.37 10.36 6.50
C ALA A 103 -4.11 9.20 7.17
N VAL A 104 -4.91 9.53 8.17
CA VAL A 104 -5.84 8.60 8.82
C VAL A 104 -7.27 8.95 8.44
N MET A 105 -8.10 7.92 8.33
CA MET A 105 -9.52 8.08 8.09
C MET A 105 -10.27 8.22 9.41
N SER A 106 -10.96 9.34 9.61
CA SER A 106 -11.84 9.54 10.77
C SER A 106 -13.26 9.16 10.39
N ALA A 107 -13.79 8.07 10.97
CA ALA A 107 -15.14 7.57 10.70
C ALA A 107 -16.23 8.66 10.87
N THR A 108 -16.09 9.51 11.88
CA THR A 108 -17.06 10.59 12.20
C THR A 108 -17.10 11.72 11.17
N ARG A 109 -16.02 11.95 10.42
CA ARG A 109 -15.88 13.06 9.47
C ARG A 109 -15.95 12.61 8.02
N ASN A 110 -15.82 11.31 7.76
CA ASN A 110 -15.61 10.72 6.44
C ASN A 110 -14.55 11.49 5.63
N ARG A 111 -13.43 11.83 6.28
CA ARG A 111 -12.33 12.61 5.71
C ARG A 111 -11.00 12.00 6.13
N MET A 112 -10.04 12.08 5.21
CA MET A 112 -8.64 11.81 5.50
C MET A 112 -8.03 13.02 6.21
N LEU A 113 -7.35 12.78 7.34
CA LEU A 113 -6.71 13.78 8.17
C LEU A 113 -5.21 13.49 8.27
N LEU A 114 -4.37 14.49 8.07
CA LEU A 114 -2.98 14.44 8.49
C LEU A 114 -2.90 14.96 9.92
N VAL A 115 -2.37 14.16 10.82
CA VAL A 115 -2.29 14.46 12.26
C VAL A 115 -0.81 14.61 12.61
N PRO A 116 -0.29 15.84 12.76
CA PRO A 116 1.11 16.06 13.07
C PRO A 116 1.55 15.29 14.31
N VAL A 117 2.79 14.80 14.31
CA VAL A 117 3.40 13.94 15.35
C VAL A 117 2.86 12.52 15.35
N PHE A 118 1.54 12.32 15.27
CA PHE A 118 0.95 10.99 15.24
C PHE A 118 1.36 10.21 13.98
N ASP A 119 1.36 10.85 12.81
CA ASP A 119 1.72 10.24 11.53
C ASP A 119 3.22 9.85 11.41
N MET A 120 3.98 10.01 12.48
CA MET A 120 5.36 9.54 12.61
C MET A 120 5.44 8.14 13.26
N ALA A 121 4.36 7.64 13.87
CA ALA A 121 4.33 6.31 14.47
C ALA A 121 4.33 5.24 13.37
N ASN A 122 5.26 4.29 13.42
CA ASN A 122 5.38 3.23 12.42
C ASN A 122 4.34 2.12 12.59
N HIS A 123 4.13 1.36 11.51
CA HIS A 123 3.19 0.25 11.51
C HIS A 123 3.69 -0.92 12.37
N LYS A 124 2.80 -1.45 13.22
CA LYS A 124 2.90 -2.83 13.73
C LYS A 124 1.50 -3.44 13.80
N LEU A 125 1.32 -4.64 13.24
CA LEU A 125 0.00 -5.27 13.13
C LEU A 125 -0.67 -5.44 14.50
N GLU A 126 0.08 -5.99 15.45
CA GLU A 126 -0.38 -6.24 16.83
C GLU A 126 -0.21 -5.04 17.76
N CYS A 127 -0.10 -3.82 17.21
CA CYS A 127 0.05 -2.63 18.04
C CYS A 127 -1.23 -2.35 18.83
N ARG A 128 -1.09 -2.21 20.15
CA ARG A 128 -2.23 -1.91 21.04
C ARG A 128 -2.49 -0.43 21.22
N HIS A 129 -1.56 0.44 20.80
CA HIS A 129 -1.76 1.88 20.83
C HIS A 129 -2.78 2.28 19.77
N TYR A 130 -3.67 3.21 20.10
CA TYR A 130 -4.78 3.57 19.23
C TYR A 130 -5.00 5.08 19.20
N LEU A 131 -5.45 5.55 18.05
CA LEU A 131 -5.91 6.93 17.87
C LEU A 131 -7.40 6.98 18.21
N SER A 132 -7.78 7.89 19.10
CA SER A 132 -9.18 8.12 19.43
C SER A 132 -9.94 8.65 18.20
N GLU A 133 -11.27 8.55 18.24
CA GLU A 133 -12.09 9.34 17.33
C GLU A 133 -11.84 10.85 17.53
N TYR A 134 -12.12 11.63 16.49
CA TYR A 134 -12.10 13.09 16.56
C TYR A 134 -13.26 13.58 17.42
N GLN A 135 -12.97 14.00 18.65
CA GLN A 135 -13.95 14.46 19.63
C GLN A 135 -13.52 15.80 20.24
N ASP A 136 -14.48 16.73 20.39
CA ASP A 136 -14.26 18.04 21.02
C ASP A 136 -13.10 18.86 20.41
N GLY A 137 -12.84 18.66 19.12
CA GLY A 137 -11.78 19.35 18.40
C GLY A 137 -10.39 18.72 18.54
N LEU A 138 -10.30 17.54 19.15
CA LEU A 138 -9.05 16.86 19.49
C LEU A 138 -9.05 15.41 19.01
N MET A 139 -7.84 14.88 18.83
CA MET A 139 -7.57 13.45 18.70
C MET A 139 -6.51 13.08 19.74
N TYR A 140 -6.70 11.95 20.41
CA TYR A 140 -5.81 11.45 21.43
C TYR A 140 -5.13 10.20 20.93
N PHE A 141 -3.80 10.18 20.92
CA PHE A 141 -3.05 8.96 20.70
C PHE A 141 -2.74 8.32 22.05
N LEU A 142 -3.35 7.17 22.31
CA LEU A 142 -3.42 6.56 23.62
C LEU A 142 -2.60 5.27 23.67
N ALA A 143 -1.80 5.13 24.71
CA ALA A 143 -1.05 3.90 24.97
C ALA A 143 -2.02 2.79 25.41
N GLY A 144 -2.14 1.73 24.61
CA GLY A 144 -2.88 0.52 24.98
C GLY A 144 -2.08 -0.53 25.76
N GLU A 145 -0.83 -0.25 26.10
CA GLU A 145 0.04 -1.10 26.91
C GLU A 145 1.13 -0.26 27.60
N ASP A 146 1.82 -0.83 28.59
CA ASP A 146 2.95 -0.20 29.25
C ASP A 146 4.12 -0.03 28.25
N ILE A 147 4.70 1.17 28.18
CA ILE A 147 5.79 1.50 27.25
C ILE A 147 7.07 1.68 28.04
N ALA A 148 8.11 0.90 27.72
CA ALA A 148 9.42 1.02 28.34
C ALA A 148 10.22 2.22 27.80
N GLU A 149 11.15 2.74 28.59
CA GLU A 149 12.08 3.78 28.12
C GLU A 149 12.87 3.28 26.90
N GLY A 150 12.88 4.08 25.82
CA GLY A 150 13.53 3.74 24.56
C GLY A 150 12.74 2.81 23.63
N GLN A 151 11.56 2.34 24.03
CA GLN A 151 10.68 1.56 23.17
C GLN A 151 10.00 2.48 22.13
N GLU A 152 9.99 2.03 20.87
CA GLU A 152 9.27 2.69 19.80
C GLU A 152 7.75 2.57 20.00
N ILE A 153 7.02 3.66 19.76
CA ILE A 153 5.56 3.69 19.79
C ILE A 153 5.05 3.39 18.38
N CYS A 154 4.32 2.28 18.23
CA CYS A 154 3.74 1.84 16.97
C CYS A 154 2.28 2.31 16.78
N TYR A 155 1.73 2.09 15.59
CA TYR A 155 0.30 2.17 15.30
C TYR A 155 -0.15 1.05 14.34
N GLY A 156 -1.35 0.50 14.54
CA GLY A 156 -1.93 -0.48 13.62
C GLY A 156 -2.56 0.22 12.41
N TYR A 157 -2.00 0.04 11.22
CA TYR A 157 -2.51 0.65 9.98
C TYR A 157 -3.66 -0.17 9.37
N GLY A 158 -4.09 -1.22 10.07
CA GLY A 158 -4.96 -2.28 9.56
C GLY A 158 -4.17 -3.52 9.12
N ALA A 159 -4.87 -4.45 8.48
CA ALA A 159 -4.30 -5.70 7.97
C ALA A 159 -3.50 -5.45 6.69
N MET A 160 -2.22 -5.12 6.84
CA MET A 160 -1.31 -4.77 5.75
C MET A 160 -0.76 -6.01 5.05
N ARG A 161 -1.40 -6.56 4.00
CA ARG A 161 -0.80 -7.63 3.18
C ARG A 161 0.51 -7.16 2.56
N ASP A 162 1.44 -8.08 2.30
CA ASP A 162 2.76 -7.74 1.73
C ASP A 162 2.66 -6.90 0.45
N ASP A 163 1.85 -7.32 -0.53
CA ASP A 163 1.75 -6.65 -1.82
C ASP A 163 1.14 -5.24 -1.70
N TYR A 164 0.13 -5.13 -0.85
CA TYR A 164 -0.47 -3.86 -0.46
C TYR A 164 0.53 -2.94 0.23
N ALA A 165 1.27 -3.45 1.22
CA ALA A 165 2.20 -2.66 2.02
C ALA A 165 3.33 -2.11 1.15
N VAL A 166 3.83 -2.91 0.22
CA VAL A 166 4.83 -2.46 -0.75
C VAL A 166 4.23 -1.43 -1.72
N ALA A 167 3.05 -1.70 -2.27
CA ALA A 167 2.41 -0.82 -3.23
C ALA A 167 2.04 0.54 -2.62
N HIS A 168 1.51 0.57 -1.40
CA HIS A 168 0.94 1.77 -0.80
C HIS A 168 1.82 2.43 0.26
N TYR A 169 2.79 1.72 0.84
CA TYR A 169 3.63 2.26 1.90
C TYR A 169 5.12 2.00 1.70
N GLY A 170 5.51 1.25 0.66
CA GLY A 170 6.90 1.02 0.32
C GLY A 170 7.68 0.19 1.32
N PHE A 171 7.04 -0.68 2.10
CA PHE A 171 7.74 -1.56 3.03
C PHE A 171 7.12 -2.96 3.05
N LEU A 172 7.88 -3.92 3.56
CA LEU A 172 7.38 -5.26 3.88
C LEU A 172 7.05 -5.35 5.38
N PRO A 173 5.84 -5.76 5.78
CA PRO A 173 5.47 -5.91 7.18
C PRO A 173 6.27 -7.02 7.88
N GLU A 174 6.03 -7.18 9.18
CA GLU A 174 6.53 -8.34 9.93
C GLU A 174 6.07 -9.65 9.26
N LEU A 175 6.89 -10.70 9.33
CA LEU A 175 6.53 -12.00 8.77
C LEU A 175 5.38 -12.61 9.57
N GLU A 176 4.42 -13.18 8.86
CA GLU A 176 3.28 -13.87 9.43
C GLU A 176 3.38 -15.39 9.23
N ASP A 177 2.85 -16.13 10.20
CA ASP A 177 2.70 -17.59 10.15
C ASP A 177 1.25 -17.94 10.52
N PRO A 178 0.42 -18.41 9.57
CA PRO A 178 0.79 -18.76 8.20
C PRO A 178 1.05 -17.55 7.28
N PRO A 179 1.88 -17.70 6.23
CA PRO A 179 2.07 -16.65 5.23
C PRO A 179 0.78 -16.36 4.46
N ARG A 180 0.48 -15.08 4.19
CA ARG A 180 -0.73 -14.65 3.47
C ARG A 180 -0.51 -14.56 1.97
N LEU A 181 -1.53 -14.97 1.19
CA LEU A 181 -1.54 -14.79 -0.26
C LEU A 181 -1.55 -13.29 -0.62
N ALA A 182 -0.85 -12.93 -1.70
CA ALA A 182 -0.99 -11.60 -2.30
C ALA A 182 -2.41 -11.41 -2.86
N LEU A 183 -2.89 -10.17 -2.97
CA LEU A 183 -4.25 -9.83 -3.45
C LEU A 183 -4.60 -10.58 -4.74
N VAL A 184 -3.68 -10.54 -5.69
CA VAL A 184 -3.85 -11.08 -7.05
C VAL A 184 -3.84 -12.61 -7.09
N ASP A 185 -3.45 -13.25 -6.00
CA ASP A 185 -3.41 -14.70 -5.86
C ASP A 185 -4.68 -15.24 -5.17
N HIS A 186 -5.52 -14.39 -4.59
CA HIS A 186 -6.78 -14.80 -3.97
C HIS A 186 -7.82 -15.28 -4.99
N ARG A 187 -8.60 -16.30 -4.66
CA ARG A 187 -9.68 -16.83 -5.53
C ARG A 187 -10.74 -15.79 -5.86
N GLY A 188 -11.06 -14.91 -4.89
CA GLY A 188 -12.05 -13.85 -5.02
C GLY A 188 -11.53 -12.58 -5.71
N PHE A 189 -10.28 -12.56 -6.17
CA PHE A 189 -9.71 -11.39 -6.81
C PHE A 189 -10.46 -11.04 -8.10
N ASN A 190 -10.93 -9.80 -8.18
CA ASN A 190 -11.56 -9.23 -9.37
C ASN A 190 -10.77 -8.00 -9.83
N ALA A 191 -10.08 -8.13 -10.97
CA ALA A 191 -9.27 -7.06 -11.54
C ALA A 191 -10.11 -5.87 -12.05
N GLU A 192 -11.40 -6.06 -12.30
CA GLU A 192 -12.32 -4.99 -12.73
C GLU A 192 -13.01 -4.28 -11.56
N SER A 193 -12.95 -4.87 -10.36
CA SER A 193 -13.43 -4.18 -9.17
C SER A 193 -12.47 -3.03 -8.87
N PRO A 194 -12.96 -1.79 -8.64
CA PRO A 194 -12.13 -0.73 -8.11
C PRO A 194 -11.68 -1.16 -6.72
N TYR A 195 -10.50 -1.76 -6.62
CA TYR A 195 -9.99 -2.29 -5.36
C TYR A 195 -9.96 -1.14 -4.34
N SER A 196 -10.92 -1.17 -3.41
CA SER A 196 -10.84 -0.41 -2.18
C SER A 196 -10.24 -1.34 -1.14
N HIS A 197 -9.33 -0.80 -0.35
CA HIS A 197 -8.75 -1.49 0.80
C HIS A 197 -9.82 -1.98 1.80
N ASP A 198 -11.02 -1.40 1.72
CA ASP A 198 -12.20 -1.70 2.52
C ASP A 198 -12.89 -3.02 2.13
N GLU A 199 -12.61 -3.57 0.93
CA GLU A 199 -13.14 -4.86 0.44
C GLU A 199 -12.02 -5.87 0.18
N ALA A 200 -11.08 -5.99 1.12
CA ALA A 200 -10.05 -7.02 1.03
C ALA A 200 -10.69 -8.43 0.92
N PRO A 201 -10.11 -9.34 0.13
CA PRO A 201 -10.55 -10.73 0.12
C PRO A 201 -10.43 -11.33 1.52
N SER A 202 -11.25 -12.33 1.81
CA SER A 202 -11.16 -13.04 3.09
C SER A 202 -9.76 -13.61 3.27
N GLU A 203 -9.15 -13.34 4.42
CA GLU A 203 -7.88 -13.92 4.83
C GLU A 203 -8.08 -15.29 5.51
N GLU A 204 -9.33 -15.75 5.64
CA GLU A 204 -9.64 -17.09 6.14
C GLU A 204 -9.15 -18.14 5.14
N ALA A 205 -8.58 -19.23 5.67
CA ALA A 205 -8.13 -20.34 4.85
C ALA A 205 -9.27 -20.90 4.01
N PHE A 206 -9.02 -21.15 2.72
CA PHE A 206 -10.05 -21.65 1.82
C PHE A 206 -10.60 -23.00 2.30
N THR A 207 -11.92 -23.09 2.41
CA THR A 207 -12.66 -24.33 2.67
C THR A 207 -13.66 -24.58 1.55
N GLY A 208 -13.82 -25.83 1.12
CA GLY A 208 -14.78 -26.20 0.08
C GLY A 208 -14.91 -27.72 -0.03
N THR A 209 -15.66 -28.18 -1.03
CA THR A 209 -15.69 -29.61 -1.37
C THR A 209 -14.34 -30.08 -1.91
N ALA A 210 -14.14 -31.40 -2.02
CA ALA A 210 -12.91 -31.94 -2.60
C ALA A 210 -12.68 -31.44 -4.04
N GLU A 211 -13.75 -31.32 -4.82
CA GLU A 211 -13.69 -30.80 -6.19
C GLU A 211 -13.31 -29.32 -6.22
N GLU A 212 -13.82 -28.51 -5.29
CA GLU A 212 -13.46 -27.08 -5.20
C GLU A 212 -12.03 -26.88 -4.73
N MET A 213 -11.55 -27.69 -3.79
CA MET A 213 -10.16 -27.67 -3.33
C MET A 213 -9.19 -28.12 -4.43
N ASP A 214 -9.54 -29.14 -5.21
CA ASP A 214 -8.73 -29.58 -6.37
C ASP A 214 -8.66 -28.50 -7.46
N ALA A 215 -9.78 -27.84 -7.75
CA ALA A 215 -9.82 -26.71 -8.68
C ALA A 215 -8.96 -25.54 -8.20
N GLU A 216 -9.03 -25.22 -6.90
CA GLU A 216 -8.23 -24.15 -6.30
C GLU A 216 -6.73 -24.49 -6.30
N LEU A 217 -6.36 -25.72 -5.95
CA LEU A 217 -4.98 -26.19 -6.01
C LEU A 217 -4.39 -26.04 -7.43
N LYS A 218 -5.15 -26.45 -8.46
CA LYS A 218 -4.73 -26.29 -9.87
C LYS A 218 -4.55 -24.82 -10.26
N ARG A 219 -5.43 -23.93 -9.77
CA ARG A 219 -5.32 -22.48 -10.01
C ARG A 219 -4.03 -21.93 -9.39
N LEU A 220 -3.75 -22.27 -8.13
CA LEU A 220 -2.54 -21.82 -7.43
C LEU A 220 -1.26 -22.35 -8.07
N VAL A 221 -1.24 -23.61 -8.53
CA VAL A 221 -0.12 -24.18 -9.29
C VAL A 221 0.13 -23.38 -10.58
N ALA A 222 -0.92 -23.07 -11.35
CA ALA A 222 -0.78 -22.29 -12.57
C ALA A 222 -0.23 -20.87 -12.31
N ILE A 223 -0.62 -20.23 -11.20
CA ILE A 223 -0.10 -18.93 -10.77
C ILE A 223 1.38 -19.04 -10.39
N TYR A 224 1.73 -20.02 -9.56
CA TYR A 224 3.11 -20.29 -9.15
C TYR A 224 4.02 -20.52 -10.35
N GLU A 225 3.64 -21.40 -11.27
CA GLU A 225 4.39 -21.66 -12.50
C GLU A 225 4.51 -20.41 -13.39
N GLY A 226 3.47 -19.59 -13.44
CA GLY A 226 3.51 -18.29 -14.12
C GLY A 226 4.57 -17.37 -13.50
N LEU A 227 4.53 -17.22 -12.18
CA LEU A 227 5.44 -16.38 -11.41
C LEU A 227 6.92 -16.78 -11.57
N MET A 228 7.18 -18.10 -11.55
CA MET A 228 8.51 -18.67 -11.73
C MET A 228 9.04 -18.53 -13.17
N ARG A 229 8.15 -18.56 -14.17
CA ARG A 229 8.51 -18.36 -15.58
C ARG A 229 8.73 -16.90 -15.95
N THR A 230 8.10 -15.95 -15.24
CA THR A 230 8.28 -14.52 -15.50
C THR A 230 9.68 -14.09 -15.07
N PRO A 231 10.55 -13.64 -15.99
CA PRO A 231 11.90 -13.22 -15.65
C PRO A 231 11.89 -11.94 -14.81
N ASN A 232 12.97 -11.71 -14.06
CA ASN A 232 13.17 -10.41 -13.40
C ASN A 232 13.37 -9.33 -14.48
N PRO A 233 12.62 -8.21 -14.43
CA PRO A 233 12.71 -7.15 -15.44
C PRO A 233 13.97 -6.29 -15.27
N LEU A 234 14.57 -6.29 -14.09
CA LEU A 234 15.76 -5.52 -13.75
C LEU A 234 16.97 -6.44 -13.49
N PRO A 235 18.19 -5.98 -13.79
CA PRO A 235 19.40 -6.73 -13.46
C PRO A 235 19.52 -6.94 -11.94
N THR A 236 20.15 -8.04 -11.55
CA THR A 236 20.45 -8.32 -10.14
C THR A 236 21.29 -7.22 -9.53
N LYS A 237 20.89 -6.76 -8.34
CA LYS A 237 21.62 -5.78 -7.54
C LYS A 237 22.14 -6.42 -6.24
N PRO A 238 23.30 -5.98 -5.72
CA PRO A 238 23.73 -6.33 -4.38
C PRO A 238 22.72 -5.85 -3.32
N PRO A 239 22.48 -6.65 -2.25
CA PRO A 239 21.61 -6.23 -1.16
C PRO A 239 22.06 -4.91 -0.51
N GLY A 240 21.12 -4.01 -0.26
CA GLY A 240 21.33 -2.71 0.36
C GLY A 240 21.67 -1.57 -0.59
N GLU A 241 21.92 -1.84 -1.88
CA GLU A 241 22.19 -0.78 -2.86
C GLU A 241 20.93 -0.07 -3.36
N ASP A 242 19.80 -0.78 -3.37
CA ASP A 242 18.53 -0.27 -3.88
C ASP A 242 17.39 -0.83 -3.04
N TYR A 243 16.94 -0.01 -2.10
CA TYR A 243 15.89 -0.36 -1.15
C TYR A 243 14.62 -0.89 -1.84
N MET A 244 14.20 -0.27 -2.95
CA MET A 244 12.98 -0.70 -3.64
C MET A 244 13.20 -2.00 -4.38
N TYR A 245 14.37 -2.20 -4.98
CA TYR A 245 14.72 -3.50 -5.57
C TYR A 245 14.66 -4.61 -4.51
N ASP A 246 15.30 -4.41 -3.36
CA ASP A 246 15.32 -5.39 -2.26
C ASP A 246 13.92 -5.67 -1.72
N THR A 247 13.10 -4.63 -1.56
CA THR A 247 11.70 -4.74 -1.14
C THR A 247 10.89 -5.56 -2.13
N MET A 248 11.04 -5.32 -3.44
CA MET A 248 10.36 -6.08 -4.48
C MET A 248 10.83 -7.55 -4.56
N LYS A 249 12.12 -7.81 -4.34
CA LYS A 249 12.64 -9.18 -4.24
C LYS A 249 12.11 -9.90 -3.00
N GLY A 250 12.02 -9.20 -1.87
CA GLY A 250 11.41 -9.73 -0.66
C GLY A 250 9.93 -10.07 -0.87
N LEU A 251 9.17 -9.18 -1.52
CA LEU A 251 7.77 -9.43 -1.89
C LEU A 251 7.63 -10.68 -2.75
N GLU A 252 8.46 -10.83 -3.78
CA GLU A 252 8.43 -12.01 -4.64
C GLU A 252 8.70 -13.30 -3.84
N SER A 253 9.72 -13.30 -2.99
CA SER A 253 10.03 -14.46 -2.14
C SER A 253 8.89 -14.80 -1.17
N ARG A 254 8.27 -13.81 -0.55
CA ARG A 254 7.12 -14.03 0.36
C ARG A 254 5.88 -14.51 -0.39
N ARG A 255 5.59 -13.97 -1.58
CA ARG A 255 4.50 -14.44 -2.45
C ARG A 255 4.69 -15.90 -2.87
N ILE A 256 5.91 -16.28 -3.26
CA ILE A 256 6.27 -17.67 -3.56
C ILE A 256 5.99 -18.57 -2.35
N ASN A 257 6.47 -18.17 -1.17
CA ASN A 257 6.28 -18.93 0.07
C ASN A 257 4.79 -19.10 0.43
N ALA A 258 3.98 -18.03 0.30
CA ALA A 258 2.55 -18.08 0.56
C ALA A 258 1.81 -19.04 -0.40
N LEU A 259 2.14 -18.99 -1.69
CA LEU A 259 1.59 -19.92 -2.68
C LEU A 259 1.96 -21.37 -2.33
N GLN A 260 3.23 -21.64 -2.01
CA GLN A 260 3.70 -22.97 -1.64
C GLN A 260 2.99 -23.50 -0.39
N TYR A 261 2.87 -22.67 0.64
CA TYR A 261 2.17 -23.02 1.87
C TYR A 261 0.72 -23.41 1.61
N GLU A 262 -0.03 -22.59 0.87
CA GLU A 262 -1.45 -22.86 0.60
C GLU A 262 -1.64 -24.08 -0.30
N MET A 263 -0.80 -24.26 -1.32
CA MET A 263 -0.83 -25.45 -2.17
C MET A 263 -0.56 -26.73 -1.37
N GLN A 264 0.43 -26.72 -0.46
CA GLN A 264 0.72 -27.86 0.41
C GLN A 264 -0.45 -28.16 1.37
N ARG A 265 -1.07 -27.13 1.92
CA ARG A 265 -2.26 -27.27 2.79
C ARG A 265 -3.40 -27.95 2.04
N LEU A 266 -3.74 -27.47 0.84
CA LEU A 266 -4.80 -28.05 0.01
C LEU A 266 -4.46 -29.48 -0.43
N ALA A 267 -3.23 -29.74 -0.84
CA ALA A 267 -2.76 -31.07 -1.21
C ALA A 267 -2.87 -32.06 -0.04
N GLY A 268 -2.52 -31.63 1.17
CA GLY A 268 -2.67 -32.41 2.40
C GLY A 268 -4.14 -32.74 2.72
N LEU A 269 -5.05 -31.78 2.54
CA LEU A 269 -6.49 -32.00 2.72
C LEU A 269 -7.08 -32.97 1.68
N LEU A 270 -6.56 -32.93 0.45
CA LEU A 270 -6.95 -33.83 -0.65
C LEU A 270 -6.24 -35.18 -0.62
N GLN A 271 -5.23 -35.36 0.23
CA GLN A 271 -4.34 -36.53 0.29
C GLN A 271 -3.64 -36.82 -1.05
N VAL A 272 -3.25 -35.77 -1.76
CA VAL A 272 -2.50 -35.86 -3.02
C VAL A 272 -1.03 -35.46 -2.81
N ASN A 273 -0.12 -36.12 -3.52
CA ASN A 273 1.29 -35.72 -3.54
C ASN A 273 1.45 -34.55 -4.50
N LEU A 274 1.96 -33.43 -3.99
CA LEU A 274 2.29 -32.25 -4.78
C LEU A 274 3.81 -32.19 -4.96
N ASP A 275 4.27 -32.22 -6.22
CA ASP A 275 5.67 -31.98 -6.57
C ASP A 275 5.82 -30.55 -7.08
N LEU A 276 6.64 -29.76 -6.39
CA LEU A 276 6.90 -28.34 -6.68
C LEU A 276 8.34 -28.11 -7.19
N SER A 277 9.06 -29.19 -7.52
CA SER A 277 10.47 -29.14 -7.95
C SER A 277 10.68 -28.44 -9.28
#